data_AF-A0A836T6F5-F1
#
_entry.id   AF-A0A836T6F5-F1
#
_cell.length_a   1.000
_cell.length_b   1.000
_cell.length_c   1.000
_cell.angle_alpha   90.00
_cell.angle_beta   90.00
_cell.angle_gamma   90.00
#
_symmetry.space_group_name_H-M   'P 1'
#
loop_
_entity.id
_entity.type
_entity.pdbx_description
1 polymer ?
#
loop_
_entity_poly.entity_id
_entity_poly.type
_entity_poly.pdbx_seq_one_letter_code
_entity_poly.pdbx_strand_id
1 'polypeptide(L)'
;MNIITKFKNIFSEEVVDVEKLSQDDVVDDIKNITSEVDESNKPFSEPEPVIRQVIRVPALSDDIFPPNDENKVLIKAQPSGSSDQCLFMLNRPLFLDHSWWFPNFESAENSPLAERLFSLDDVASVLVNESTITVTRKDKNTYDWKPLASDVGIALRELLIEGGELISKKIISEMPSQDEIQEGIQKAINEEVNPG
;
A
#
# COMPACT_ATOMS: atom_id res chain seq x y z
N MET A 1 -18.65 31.14 45.56
CA MET A 1 -18.36 30.87 44.13
C MET A 1 -17.64 29.51 44.10
N ASN A 2 -18.19 28.35 43.72
CA ASN A 2 -18.85 27.89 42.47
C ASN A 2 -18.04 28.30 41.22
N ILE A 3 -17.50 27.42 40.36
CA ILE A 3 -18.06 26.23 39.63
C ILE A 3 -16.86 25.41 39.05
N ILE A 4 -16.67 24.08 39.29
CA ILE A 4 -17.08 22.86 38.52
C ILE A 4 -16.87 23.02 36.97
N THR A 5 -16.14 22.17 36.21
CA THR A 5 -16.48 20.77 35.81
C THR A 5 -15.33 20.00 35.10
N LYS A 6 -15.14 18.73 35.52
CA LYS A 6 -14.77 17.45 34.82
C LYS A 6 -13.99 17.42 33.49
N PHE A 7 -12.93 16.59 33.49
CA PHE A 7 -12.71 15.54 32.48
C PHE A 7 -12.55 14.18 33.18
N LYS A 8 -13.18 13.15 32.63
CA LYS A 8 -13.37 11.81 33.22
C LYS A 8 -12.47 10.83 32.47
N ASN A 9 -11.45 10.31 33.15
CA ASN A 9 -10.63 9.18 32.70
C ASN A 9 -11.18 7.93 33.41
N ILE A 10 -11.60 6.90 32.67
CA ILE A 10 -12.19 5.67 33.23
C ILE A 10 -11.37 4.48 32.73
N PHE A 11 -11.06 3.59 33.69
CA PHE A 11 -10.46 2.27 33.58
C PHE A 11 -8.93 2.17 33.66
N SER A 12 -8.47 2.22 34.92
CA SER A 12 -7.41 1.35 35.46
C SER A 12 -7.91 0.67 36.74
N GLU A 13 -7.37 -0.54 36.96
CA GLU A 13 -7.40 -1.40 38.17
C GLU A 13 -8.75 -2.05 38.54
N GLU A 14 -8.85 -3.30 39.02
CA GLU A 14 -7.84 -4.21 39.58
C GLU A 14 -8.34 -5.68 39.57
N VAL A 15 -7.38 -6.58 39.75
CA VAL A 15 -7.37 -8.05 39.73
C VAL A 15 -7.79 -8.60 41.10
N VAL A 16 -8.45 -9.78 41.20
CA VAL A 16 -8.13 -10.83 42.22
C VAL A 16 -8.58 -12.22 41.74
N ASP A 17 -7.70 -13.18 41.97
CA ASP A 17 -7.65 -14.64 41.78
C ASP A 17 -8.87 -15.51 42.19
N VAL A 18 -8.92 -16.76 41.70
CA VAL A 18 -8.72 -18.01 42.49
C VAL A 18 -8.87 -19.28 41.61
N GLU A 19 -8.17 -20.32 42.04
CA GLU A 19 -7.73 -21.57 41.43
C GLU A 19 -8.76 -22.65 40.99
N LYS A 20 -8.15 -23.68 40.39
CA LYS A 20 -8.52 -24.90 39.65
C LYS A 20 -9.15 -26.07 40.47
N LEU A 21 -9.66 -27.07 39.73
CA LEU A 21 -10.12 -28.45 40.08
C LEU A 21 -11.59 -28.59 40.54
N SER A 22 -12.38 -29.63 40.22
CA SER A 22 -12.15 -31.03 39.81
C SER A 22 -13.37 -31.65 39.09
N GLN A 23 -13.17 -32.85 38.52
CA GLN A 23 -14.15 -33.74 37.88
C GLN A 23 -15.18 -34.33 38.87
N ASP A 24 -16.39 -34.68 38.40
CA ASP A 24 -16.95 -36.05 38.41
C ASP A 24 -18.50 -36.09 38.35
N ASP A 25 -18.98 -37.08 37.58
CA ASP A 25 -20.26 -37.81 37.63
C ASP A 25 -21.61 -37.14 37.29
N VAL A 26 -22.28 -37.63 36.24
CA VAL A 26 -23.30 -38.70 36.30
C VAL A 26 -23.97 -38.85 34.91
N VAL A 27 -23.96 -40.08 34.40
CA VAL A 27 -24.74 -40.58 33.26
C VAL A 27 -26.11 -41.02 33.80
N ASP A 28 -27.22 -40.70 33.12
CA ASP A 28 -28.25 -41.67 32.71
C ASP A 28 -29.55 -41.03 32.17
N ASP A 29 -29.95 -41.57 31.02
CA ASP A 29 -31.30 -41.74 30.47
C ASP A 29 -32.23 -40.53 30.25
N ILE A 30 -32.68 -40.37 29.00
CA ILE A 30 -34.05 -40.70 28.56
C ILE A 30 -34.27 -40.26 27.09
N LYS A 31 -34.36 -41.29 26.23
CA LYS A 31 -35.32 -41.50 25.13
C LYS A 31 -35.32 -40.58 23.90
N ASN A 32 -35.00 -41.24 22.78
CA ASN A 32 -35.50 -40.98 21.42
C ASN A 32 -36.92 -40.39 21.40
N ILE A 33 -37.05 -39.25 20.75
CA ILE A 33 -38.24 -38.90 19.97
C ILE A 33 -37.76 -38.58 18.57
N THR A 34 -37.88 -39.58 17.70
CA THR A 34 -37.94 -39.40 16.26
C THR A 34 -39.24 -38.67 15.97
N SER A 35 -39.16 -37.46 15.45
CA SER A 35 -40.27 -36.81 14.75
C SER A 35 -39.83 -36.58 13.32
N GLU A 36 -40.33 -37.44 12.45
CA GLU A 36 -40.37 -37.27 11.00
C GLU A 36 -40.86 -35.84 10.69
N VAL A 37 -40.06 -35.08 9.93
CA VAL A 37 -40.51 -33.82 9.34
C VAL A 37 -40.60 -34.06 7.85
N ASP A 38 -41.86 -34.08 7.40
CA ASP A 38 -42.34 -34.17 6.03
C ASP A 38 -41.47 -33.40 5.04
N GLU A 39 -40.91 -34.14 4.11
CA GLU A 39 -40.13 -33.66 2.96
C GLU A 39 -41.11 -33.27 1.85
N SER A 40 -41.85 -32.16 2.02
CA SER A 40 -42.51 -31.51 0.89
C SER A 40 -42.73 -30.02 1.16
N ASN A 41 -42.19 -29.19 0.25
CA ASN A 41 -42.38 -27.73 0.11
C ASN A 41 -41.31 -26.80 0.72
N LYS A 42 -40.04 -26.94 0.31
CA LYS A 42 -39.13 -25.78 0.17
C LYS A 42 -38.40 -25.83 -1.18
N PRO A 43 -38.64 -24.89 -2.11
CA PRO A 43 -37.99 -24.90 -3.43
C PRO A 43 -36.54 -24.37 -3.43
N PHE A 44 -35.93 -24.13 -2.27
CA PHE A 44 -34.55 -23.67 -2.18
C PHE A 44 -33.90 -24.23 -0.91
N SER A 45 -33.10 -25.28 -1.07
CA SER A 45 -32.16 -25.71 -0.03
C SER A 45 -31.01 -24.71 -0.02
N GLU A 46 -31.00 -23.81 0.97
CA GLU A 46 -29.90 -22.88 1.16
C GLU A 46 -28.66 -23.70 1.56
N PRO A 47 -27.56 -23.68 0.80
CA PRO A 47 -26.38 -24.48 1.12
C PRO A 47 -25.84 -24.03 2.47
N GLU A 48 -25.42 -25.00 3.30
CA GLU A 48 -24.85 -24.70 4.61
C GLU A 48 -23.75 -23.63 4.51
N PRO A 49 -23.73 -22.64 5.42
CA PRO A 49 -22.80 -21.53 5.32
C PRO A 49 -21.36 -22.05 5.40
N VAL A 50 -20.63 -21.91 4.29
CA VAL A 50 -19.22 -22.29 4.22
C VAL A 50 -18.44 -21.48 5.26
N ILE A 51 -17.90 -22.17 6.26
CA ILE A 51 -17.12 -21.56 7.34
C ILE A 51 -15.85 -20.95 6.74
N ARG A 52 -15.77 -19.61 6.74
CA ARG A 52 -14.59 -18.88 6.25
C ARG A 52 -13.47 -18.98 7.28
N GLN A 53 -12.35 -19.58 6.92
CA GLN A 53 -11.14 -19.55 7.74
C GLN A 53 -10.35 -18.26 7.47
N VAL A 54 -9.93 -17.60 8.54
CA VAL A 54 -9.02 -16.45 8.45
C VAL A 54 -7.60 -16.98 8.30
N ILE A 55 -7.06 -16.92 7.07
CA ILE A 55 -5.64 -17.15 6.84
C ILE A 55 -4.89 -15.92 7.35
N ARG A 56 -4.13 -16.08 8.44
CA ARG A 56 -3.17 -15.05 8.88
C ARG A 56 -1.86 -15.26 8.15
N VAL A 57 -1.64 -14.50 7.08
CA VAL A 57 -0.34 -14.48 6.40
C VAL A 57 0.66 -13.75 7.32
N PRO A 58 1.79 -14.36 7.69
CA PRO A 58 2.82 -13.66 8.43
C PRO A 58 3.37 -12.52 7.57
N ALA A 59 3.53 -11.34 8.16
CA ALA A 59 4.16 -10.21 7.49
C ALA A 59 5.61 -10.59 7.17
N LEU A 60 5.93 -10.75 5.89
CA LEU A 60 7.31 -10.92 5.43
C LEU A 60 8.00 -9.56 5.55
N SER A 61 8.76 -9.37 6.62
CA SER A 61 9.70 -8.24 6.77
C SER A 61 11.08 -8.64 6.24
N ASP A 62 11.13 -9.39 5.14
CA ASP A 62 12.39 -9.67 4.46
C ASP A 62 12.82 -8.36 3.80
N ASP A 63 13.79 -7.69 4.40
CA ASP A 63 14.40 -6.51 3.82
C ASP A 63 14.85 -6.87 2.40
N ILE A 64 14.29 -6.17 1.43
CA ILE A 64 14.50 -6.43 0.01
C ILE A 64 16.01 -6.38 -0.27
N PHE A 65 16.75 -5.58 0.47
CA PHE A 65 18.19 -5.48 0.35
C PHE A 65 18.88 -6.27 1.47
N PRO A 66 19.90 -7.08 1.14
CA PRO A 66 20.70 -7.71 2.19
C PRO A 66 21.34 -6.62 3.06
N PRO A 67 21.49 -6.85 4.37
CA PRO A 67 22.09 -5.87 5.28
C PRO A 67 23.59 -5.75 4.98
N ASN A 68 24.00 -4.83 4.10
CA ASN A 68 25.38 -4.40 4.01
C ASN A 68 25.64 -3.12 3.22
N ASP A 69 26.65 -2.38 3.67
CA ASP A 69 27.21 -1.10 3.18
C ASP A 69 26.20 0.04 2.98
N GLU A 70 26.09 0.91 3.99
CA GLU A 70 25.33 2.18 3.92
C GLU A 70 25.67 3.00 2.67
N ASN A 71 26.93 2.93 2.21
CA ASN A 71 27.43 3.69 1.08
C ASN A 71 27.14 3.07 -0.29
N LYS A 72 26.66 1.84 -0.36
CA LYS A 72 26.39 1.17 -1.64
C LYS A 72 24.98 1.45 -2.11
N VAL A 73 24.83 1.96 -3.33
CA VAL A 73 23.51 2.13 -3.96
C VAL A 73 23.06 0.79 -4.53
N LEU A 74 22.00 0.23 -3.96
CA LEU A 74 21.37 -1.01 -4.41
C LEU A 74 20.05 -0.67 -5.09
N ILE A 75 19.86 -1.22 -6.30
CA ILE A 75 18.68 -1.00 -7.12
C ILE A 75 18.19 -2.36 -7.58
N LYS A 76 16.90 -2.63 -7.37
CA LYS A 76 16.22 -3.80 -7.95
C LYS A 76 15.17 -3.32 -8.93
N ALA A 77 15.15 -3.90 -10.12
CA ALA A 77 14.13 -3.67 -11.13
C ALA A 77 13.17 -4.86 -11.19
N GLN A 78 11.88 -4.59 -11.12
CA GLN A 78 10.81 -5.56 -11.23
C GLN A 78 9.81 -5.08 -12.28
N PRO A 79 9.78 -5.72 -13.47
CA PRO A 79 8.73 -5.48 -14.45
C PRO A 79 7.35 -5.70 -13.82
N SER A 80 6.42 -4.80 -14.10
CA SER A 80 5.03 -4.92 -13.65
C SER A 80 4.33 -6.07 -14.38
N GLY A 81 3.16 -6.47 -13.86
CA GLY A 81 2.25 -7.35 -14.61
C GLY A 81 1.75 -6.71 -15.91
N SER A 82 1.77 -5.37 -16.01
CA SER A 82 1.64 -4.65 -17.27
C SER A 82 2.99 -4.60 -17.98
N SER A 83 3.01 -4.93 -19.28
CA SER A 83 4.26 -5.03 -20.05
C SER A 83 5.00 -3.69 -20.22
N ASP A 84 4.29 -2.58 -20.02
CA ASP A 84 4.73 -1.22 -20.28
C ASP A 84 5.32 -0.52 -19.06
N GLN A 85 5.27 -1.12 -17.86
CA GLN A 85 5.80 -0.52 -16.63
C GLN A 85 6.86 -1.39 -15.95
N CYS A 86 7.84 -0.74 -15.33
CA CYS A 86 8.83 -1.39 -14.48
C CYS A 86 9.04 -0.60 -13.20
N LEU A 87 8.98 -1.30 -12.07
CA LEU A 87 9.22 -0.77 -10.75
C LEU A 87 10.69 -0.91 -10.40
N PHE A 88 11.33 0.21 -10.07
CA PHE A 88 12.67 0.29 -9.55
C PHE A 88 12.59 0.58 -8.05
N MET A 89 13.12 -0.31 -7.24
CA MET A 89 13.21 -0.16 -5.78
C MET A 89 14.65 0.16 -5.43
N LEU A 90 14.85 1.11 -4.54
CA LEU A 90 16.17 1.55 -4.10
C LEU A 90 16.31 1.38 -2.59
N ASN A 91 17.55 1.23 -2.13
CA ASN A 91 17.87 1.18 -0.70
C ASN A 91 17.98 2.58 -0.05
N ARG A 92 17.59 3.64 -0.76
CA ARG A 92 17.65 5.02 -0.28
C ARG A 92 16.40 5.78 -0.70
N PRO A 93 15.90 6.69 0.14
CA PRO A 93 14.79 7.56 -0.24
C PRO A 93 15.25 8.58 -1.27
N LEU A 94 14.44 8.75 -2.31
CA LEU A 94 14.55 9.74 -3.37
C LEU A 94 13.69 10.97 -3.08
N PHE A 95 12.48 10.75 -2.54
CA PHE A 95 11.51 11.81 -2.26
C PHE A 95 10.75 11.57 -0.95
N LEU A 96 11.34 11.98 0.17
CA LEU A 96 10.80 11.73 1.51
C LEU A 96 9.35 12.21 1.67
N ASP A 97 8.50 11.34 2.21
CA ASP A 97 7.08 11.59 2.53
C ASP A 97 6.21 12.08 1.35
N HIS A 98 6.72 11.97 0.13
CA HIS A 98 6.08 12.53 -1.05
C HIS A 98 6.16 11.58 -2.25
N SER A 99 5.22 11.78 -3.16
CA SER A 99 5.19 11.13 -4.45
C SER A 99 4.86 12.15 -5.53
N TRP A 100 5.46 12.02 -6.70
CA TRP A 100 5.16 12.89 -7.83
C TRP A 100 5.14 12.12 -9.14
N TRP A 101 4.14 12.44 -9.96
CA TRP A 101 3.97 11.86 -11.28
C TRP A 101 4.41 12.85 -12.35
N PHE A 102 5.37 12.43 -13.16
CA PHE A 102 5.87 13.14 -14.32
C PHE A 102 5.28 12.50 -15.59
N PRO A 103 4.20 13.06 -16.16
CA PRO A 103 3.56 12.50 -17.35
C PRO A 103 4.42 12.61 -18.63
N ASN A 104 5.36 13.56 -18.70
CA ASN A 104 6.15 13.83 -19.90
C ASN A 104 7.46 14.58 -19.56
N PHE A 105 8.30 14.81 -20.58
CA PHE A 105 9.57 15.52 -20.43
C PHE A 105 9.40 16.96 -19.90
N GLU A 106 8.37 17.70 -20.32
CA GLU A 106 8.16 19.08 -19.88
C GLU A 106 7.84 19.15 -18.38
N SER A 107 7.04 18.20 -17.88
CA SER A 107 6.74 18.10 -16.44
C SER A 107 7.96 17.78 -15.57
N ALA A 108 9.05 17.28 -16.17
CA ALA A 108 10.29 17.01 -15.48
C ALA A 108 11.05 18.27 -15.09
N GLU A 109 10.64 19.44 -15.58
CA GLU A 109 11.23 20.72 -15.21
C GLU A 109 11.28 20.85 -13.68
N ASN A 110 12.44 21.26 -13.16
CA ASN A 110 12.73 21.36 -11.72
C ASN A 110 12.93 20.00 -11.03
N SER A 111 13.14 18.91 -11.75
CA SER A 111 13.50 17.60 -11.19
C SER A 111 14.70 17.00 -11.94
N PRO A 112 15.95 17.23 -11.45
CA PRO A 112 17.14 16.62 -12.05
C PRO A 112 17.05 15.10 -12.19
N LEU A 113 16.37 14.44 -11.25
CA LEU A 113 16.09 13.01 -11.31
C LEU A 113 15.23 12.65 -12.51
N ALA A 114 14.10 13.34 -12.70
CA ALA A 114 13.19 13.07 -13.80
C ALA A 114 13.83 13.46 -15.15
N GLU A 115 14.50 14.60 -15.25
CA GLU A 115 15.18 15.07 -16.47
C GLU A 115 16.19 14.05 -17.00
N ARG A 116 17.01 13.45 -16.13
CA ARG A 116 17.95 12.38 -16.52
C ARG A 116 17.24 11.12 -16.99
N LEU A 117 16.13 10.74 -16.35
CA LEU A 117 15.36 9.55 -16.77
C LEU A 117 14.68 9.77 -18.13
N PHE A 118 14.13 10.95 -18.39
CA PHE A 118 13.55 11.28 -19.70
C PHE A 118 14.59 11.53 -20.80
N SER A 119 15.86 11.69 -20.45
CA SER A 119 16.95 11.70 -21.44
C SER A 119 17.16 10.33 -22.10
N LEU A 120 16.56 9.27 -21.54
CA LEU A 120 16.51 7.95 -22.15
C LEU A 120 15.34 7.89 -23.15
N ASP A 121 15.62 7.50 -24.39
CA ASP A 121 14.64 7.58 -25.49
C ASP A 121 13.33 6.82 -25.24
N ASP A 122 13.39 5.70 -24.52
CA ASP A 122 12.27 4.78 -24.32
C ASP A 122 11.31 5.17 -23.17
N VAL A 123 11.60 6.22 -22.41
CA VAL A 123 10.82 6.61 -21.21
C VAL A 123 9.64 7.52 -21.57
N ALA A 124 8.41 7.06 -21.30
CA ALA A 124 7.18 7.80 -21.55
C ALA A 124 6.74 8.64 -20.35
N SER A 125 6.76 8.06 -19.15
CA SER A 125 6.39 8.73 -17.92
C SER A 125 7.14 8.13 -16.74
N VAL A 126 7.29 8.92 -15.68
CA VAL A 126 8.03 8.53 -14.47
C VAL A 126 7.16 8.88 -13.27
N LEU A 127 6.96 7.91 -12.38
CA LEU A 127 6.36 8.13 -11.06
C LEU A 127 7.45 7.92 -10.02
N VAL A 128 7.70 8.92 -9.20
CA VAL A 128 8.62 8.81 -8.06
C VAL A 128 7.79 8.71 -6.79
N ASN A 129 8.07 7.72 -5.95
CA ASN A 129 7.40 7.52 -4.67
C ASN A 129 8.42 7.09 -3.62
N GLU A 130 8.77 8.00 -2.72
CA GLU A 130 9.73 7.79 -1.64
C GLU A 130 11.03 7.11 -2.08
N SER A 131 11.15 5.78 -1.96
CA SER A 131 12.33 4.98 -2.33
C SER A 131 12.15 4.17 -3.62
N THR A 132 11.09 4.43 -4.35
CA THR A 132 10.69 3.67 -5.54
C THR A 132 10.44 4.59 -6.74
N ILE A 133 10.71 4.07 -7.93
CA ILE A 133 10.43 4.75 -9.20
C ILE A 133 9.71 3.77 -10.12
N THR A 134 8.55 4.16 -10.63
CA THR A 134 7.89 3.43 -11.70
C THR A 134 8.15 4.14 -13.02
N VAL A 135 8.79 3.45 -13.96
CA VAL A 135 9.04 3.96 -15.31
C VAL A 135 8.06 3.30 -16.26
N THR A 136 7.37 4.10 -17.07
CA THR A 136 6.52 3.61 -18.15
C THR A 136 7.23 3.80 -19.48
N ARG A 137 7.17 2.80 -20.37
CA ARG A 137 7.77 2.87 -21.71
C ARG A 137 6.86 3.52 -22.75
N LYS A 138 7.49 4.12 -23.77
CA LYS A 138 6.79 4.60 -24.98
C LYS A 138 6.32 3.45 -25.85
N ASP A 139 7.22 2.50 -26.12
CA ASP A 139 6.89 1.30 -26.88
C ASP A 139 6.32 0.22 -25.95
N LYS A 140 5.04 -0.08 -26.14
CA LYS A 140 4.29 -1.08 -25.37
C LYS A 140 4.46 -2.52 -25.88
N ASN A 141 5.07 -2.69 -27.05
CA ASN A 141 5.22 -4.00 -27.70
C ASN A 141 6.52 -4.73 -27.27
N THR A 142 7.45 -4.02 -26.65
CA THR A 142 8.72 -4.58 -26.21
C THR A 142 8.65 -5.04 -24.75
N TYR A 143 8.80 -6.35 -24.54
CA TYR A 143 8.77 -6.98 -23.21
C TYR A 143 10.15 -7.07 -22.54
N ASP A 144 11.24 -6.85 -23.30
CA ASP A 144 12.58 -6.89 -22.73
C ASP A 144 12.92 -5.56 -22.04
N TRP A 145 12.96 -5.62 -20.71
CA TRP A 145 13.34 -4.51 -19.84
C TRP A 145 14.83 -4.46 -19.54
N LYS A 146 15.61 -5.51 -19.85
CA LYS A 146 17.02 -5.58 -19.48
C LYS A 146 17.86 -4.39 -19.95
N PRO A 147 17.81 -3.95 -21.23
CA PRO A 147 18.63 -2.83 -21.68
C PRO A 147 18.22 -1.53 -20.97
N LEU A 148 16.94 -1.18 -21.01
CA LEU A 148 16.43 0.04 -20.38
C LEU A 148 16.64 0.05 -18.86
N ALA A 149 16.44 -1.09 -18.18
CA ALA A 149 16.66 -1.20 -16.75
C ALA A 149 18.14 -1.06 -16.37
N SER A 150 19.06 -1.49 -17.24
CA SER A 150 20.48 -1.24 -17.07
C SER A 150 20.78 0.27 -17.16
N ASP A 151 20.27 0.94 -18.18
CA ASP A 151 20.50 2.37 -18.41
C ASP A 151 19.89 3.24 -17.29
N VAL A 152 18.65 2.95 -16.91
CA VAL A 152 17.98 3.59 -15.76
C VAL A 152 18.79 3.34 -14.48
N GLY A 153 19.25 2.10 -14.26
CA GLY A 153 20.07 1.76 -13.10
C GLY A 153 21.41 2.49 -13.07
N ILE A 154 22.03 2.78 -14.23
CA ILE A 154 23.25 3.59 -14.33
C ILE A 154 22.93 5.05 -13.98
N ALA A 155 21.93 5.64 -14.64
CA ALA A 155 21.53 7.03 -14.41
C ALA A 155 21.19 7.31 -12.94
N LEU A 156 20.46 6.41 -12.29
CA LEU A 156 20.12 6.52 -10.86
C LEU A 156 21.34 6.42 -9.95
N ARG A 157 22.29 5.52 -10.24
CA ARG A 157 23.52 5.42 -9.44
C ARG A 157 24.38 6.67 -9.59
N GLU A 158 24.54 7.17 -10.80
CA GLU A 158 25.30 8.39 -11.06
C GLU A 158 24.71 9.58 -10.31
N LEU A 159 23.39 9.77 -10.39
CA LEU A 159 22.69 10.83 -9.65
C LEU A 159 22.85 10.71 -8.14
N LEU A 160 22.73 9.50 -7.59
CA LEU A 160 22.88 9.27 -6.15
C LEU A 160 24.32 9.41 -5.67
N ILE A 161 25.32 9.21 -6.54
CA ILE A 161 26.75 9.41 -6.24
C ILE A 161 27.13 10.89 -6.37
N GLU A 162 26.64 11.57 -7.41
CA GLU A 162 26.80 13.02 -7.60
C GLU A 162 26.22 13.78 -6.38
N GLY A 163 25.11 13.26 -5.85
CA GLY A 163 24.41 13.85 -4.72
C GLY A 163 23.70 15.15 -5.13
N GLY A 164 23.15 15.84 -4.14
CA GLY A 164 22.39 17.08 -4.36
C GLY A 164 20.87 16.87 -4.34
N GLU A 165 20.16 17.89 -4.82
CA GLU A 165 18.70 17.92 -4.80
C GLU A 165 18.14 17.14 -6.00
N LEU A 166 17.45 16.03 -5.73
CA LEU A 166 16.88 15.15 -6.76
C LEU A 166 15.59 15.72 -7.37
N ILE A 167 14.80 16.39 -6.54
CA ILE A 167 13.52 17.01 -6.88
C ILE A 167 13.48 18.37 -6.18
N SER A 168 13.27 19.44 -6.95
CA SER A 168 13.28 20.79 -6.38
C SER A 168 12.10 21.03 -5.46
N LYS A 169 12.33 21.80 -4.39
CA LYS A 169 11.27 22.28 -3.47
C LYS A 169 10.07 22.98 -4.12
N LYS A 170 10.22 23.52 -5.35
CA LYS A 170 9.10 24.12 -6.08
C LYS A 170 7.95 23.14 -6.30
N ILE A 171 8.27 21.89 -6.63
CA ILE A 171 7.27 20.84 -6.84
C ILE A 171 6.49 20.57 -5.55
N ILE A 172 7.18 20.55 -4.40
CA ILE A 172 6.53 20.39 -3.09
C ILE A 172 5.60 21.57 -2.79
N SER A 173 5.98 22.79 -3.17
CA SER A 173 5.13 23.97 -2.94
C SER A 173 3.90 24.04 -3.85
N GLU A 174 3.91 23.32 -4.98
CA GLU A 174 2.76 23.21 -5.89
C GLU A 174 1.77 22.12 -5.46
N MET A 175 2.14 21.26 -4.51
CA MET A 175 1.25 20.24 -3.97
C MET A 175 0.05 20.91 -3.26
N PRO A 176 -1.19 20.55 -3.61
CA PRO A 176 -2.36 21.07 -2.93
C PRO A 176 -2.40 20.59 -1.48
N SER A 177 -2.99 21.40 -0.61
CA SER A 177 -3.22 21.05 0.78
C SER A 177 -4.26 19.93 0.91
N GLN A 178 -4.25 19.23 2.05
CA GLN A 178 -5.20 18.16 2.32
C GLN A 178 -6.67 18.65 2.27
N ASP A 179 -6.93 19.88 2.69
CA ASP A 179 -8.28 20.45 2.70
C ASP A 179 -8.80 20.70 1.27
N GLU A 180 -7.94 21.21 0.38
CA GLU A 180 -8.28 21.40 -1.04
C GLU A 180 -8.56 20.06 -1.75
N ILE A 181 -7.79 19.01 -1.42
CA ILE A 181 -8.05 17.66 -1.94
C ILE A 181 -9.41 17.14 -1.46
N GLN A 182 -9.73 17.30 -0.18
CA GLN A 182 -11.02 16.86 0.37
C GLN A 182 -12.20 17.59 -0.27
N GLU A 183 -12.09 18.90 -0.46
CA GLU A 183 -13.12 19.70 -1.13
C GLU A 183 -13.32 19.25 -2.58
N GLY A 184 -12.23 19.02 -3.32
CA GLY A 184 -12.29 18.53 -4.69
C GLY A 184 -12.96 17.16 -4.81
N ILE A 185 -12.65 16.23 -3.90
CA ILE A 185 -13.28 14.90 -3.86
C ILE A 185 -14.78 15.03 -3.53
N GLN A 186 -15.14 15.82 -2.52
CA GLN A 186 -16.54 16.00 -2.13
C GLN A 186 -17.36 16.64 -3.27
N LYS A 187 -16.76 17.60 -3.99
CA LYS A 187 -17.37 18.21 -5.17
C LYS A 187 -17.65 17.17 -6.26
N ALA A 188 -16.66 16.35 -6.61
CA ALA A 188 -16.82 15.28 -7.61
C ALA A 188 -17.90 14.27 -7.20
N ILE A 189 -17.98 13.90 -5.92
CA ILE A 189 -19.03 13.00 -5.41
C ILE A 189 -20.42 13.62 -5.59
N ASN A 190 -20.58 14.90 -5.25
CA ASN A 190 -21.87 15.58 -5.37
C ASN A 190 -22.33 15.75 -6.82
N GLU A 191 -21.40 15.95 -7.75
CA GLU A 191 -21.70 16.17 -9.17
C GLU A 191 -21.90 14.88 -9.96
N GLU A 192 -21.07 13.85 -9.73
CA GLU A 192 -21.05 12.63 -10.54
C GLU A 192 -21.71 11.42 -9.87
N VAL A 193 -21.53 11.25 -8.56
CA VAL A 193 -21.98 10.06 -7.84
C VAL A 193 -23.41 10.22 -7.32
N ASN A 194 -23.75 11.41 -6.83
CA ASN A 194 -25.08 11.72 -6.33
C ASN A 194 -25.63 13.03 -6.92
N PRO A 195 -25.76 13.12 -8.26
CA PRO A 195 -26.53 14.19 -8.87
C PRO A 195 -27.99 13.99 -8.44
N GLY A 196 -28.55 15.00 -7.76
CA GLY A 196 -29.87 14.93 -7.12
C GLY A 196 -31.01 14.41 -7.98
#